data_AF-A0A142VW82-F1
#
_entry.id   AF-A0A142VW82-F1
#
_cell.length_a   1.000
_cell.length_b   1.000
_cell.length_c   1.000
_cell.angle_alpha   90.00
_cell.angle_beta   90.00
_cell.angle_gamma   90.00
#
_symmetry.space_group_name_H-M   'P 1'
#
loop_
_entity.id
_entity.type
_entity.pdbx_description
1 polymer ?
#
loop_
_entity_poly.entity_id
_entity_poly.type
_entity_poly.pdbx_seq_one_letter_code
_entity_poly.pdbx_strand_id
1 'polypeptide(L)'
;MGSAVGETPVVEIDRVAQWYGLTPTEARLAVWLAGGKSLQHYAALRAVSLNAARFVLKGIFRKTGATSQAQLVAMLARLPTLQSGEN
;
A
#
# COMPACT_ATOMS: atom_id res chain seq x y z
N MET A 1 30.37 -6.39 -0.11
CA MET A 1 29.13 -6.76 -0.80
C MET A 1 28.26 -7.51 0.18
N GLY A 2 27.34 -6.82 0.83
CA GLY A 2 26.41 -7.37 1.81
C GLY A 2 25.10 -6.62 1.63
N SER A 3 24.06 -7.36 1.29
CA SER A 3 22.77 -6.90 0.82
C SER A 3 22.14 -5.85 1.73
N ALA A 4 21.90 -4.65 1.17
CA ALA A 4 20.84 -3.79 1.67
C ALA A 4 19.52 -4.52 1.40
N VAL A 5 19.12 -5.37 2.35
CA VAL A 5 17.77 -5.92 2.41
C VAL A 5 16.85 -4.71 2.37
N GLY A 6 16.01 -4.64 1.33
CA GLY A 6 15.14 -3.51 1.09
C GLY A 6 14.34 -3.17 2.33
N GLU A 7 14.76 -2.12 3.03
CA GLU A 7 14.00 -1.45 4.08
C GLU A 7 12.72 -0.96 3.42
N THR A 8 11.70 -1.81 3.37
CA THR A 8 10.41 -1.45 2.79
C THR A 8 9.98 -0.18 3.52
N PRO A 9 9.86 0.96 2.83
CA PRO A 9 9.61 2.21 3.51
C PRO A 9 8.30 2.04 4.31
N VAL A 10 8.34 2.24 5.62
CA VAL A 10 7.15 2.11 6.47
C VAL A 10 6.25 3.31 6.17
N VAL A 11 5.38 3.15 5.19
CA VAL A 11 4.41 4.20 4.82
C VAL A 11 3.21 4.07 5.76
N GLU A 12 2.91 5.13 6.52
CA GLU A 12 1.77 5.15 7.42
C GLU A 12 0.44 5.14 6.67
N ILE A 13 -0.52 4.34 7.17
CA ILE A 13 -1.86 4.21 6.61
C ILE A 13 -2.58 5.57 6.56
N ASP A 14 -2.49 6.35 7.64
CA ASP A 14 -3.22 7.61 7.74
C ASP A 14 -2.67 8.68 6.78
N ARG A 15 -1.34 8.72 6.59
CA ARG A 15 -0.71 9.61 5.59
C ARG A 15 -1.09 9.25 4.17
N VAL A 16 -1.05 7.96 3.83
CA VAL A 16 -1.47 7.45 2.51
C VAL A 16 -2.94 7.77 2.26
N ALA A 17 -3.79 7.66 3.29
CA ALA A 17 -5.18 8.06 3.22
C ALA A 17 -5.34 9.55 2.91
N GLN A 18 -4.61 10.41 3.62
CA GLN A 18 -4.67 11.86 3.43
C GLN A 18 -4.16 12.31 2.05
N TRP A 19 -3.01 11.81 1.61
CA TRP A 19 -2.40 12.24 0.34
C TRP A 19 -3.21 11.87 -0.89
N TYR A 20 -3.93 10.75 -0.86
CA TYR A 20 -4.68 10.24 -2.00
C TYR A 20 -6.21 10.24 -1.79
N GLY A 21 -6.72 10.80 -0.69
CA GLY A 21 -8.15 10.76 -0.36
C GLY A 21 -8.71 9.33 -0.23
N LEU A 22 -7.89 8.38 0.25
CA LEU A 22 -8.31 6.99 0.43
C LEU A 22 -9.14 6.83 1.70
N THR A 23 -10.09 5.92 1.66
CA THR A 23 -10.74 5.41 2.87
C THR A 23 -9.76 4.59 3.71
N PRO A 24 -10.03 4.37 5.00
CA PRO A 24 -9.15 3.53 5.84
C PRO A 24 -8.91 2.12 5.28
N THR A 25 -9.91 1.54 4.60
CA THR A 25 -9.77 0.20 4.00
C THR A 25 -8.90 0.21 2.74
N GLU A 26 -9.03 1.24 1.91
CA GLU A 26 -8.19 1.44 0.73
C GLU A 26 -6.72 1.68 1.14
N ALA A 27 -6.49 2.55 2.13
CA ALA A 27 -5.13 2.85 2.61
C ALA A 27 -4.45 1.62 3.21
N ARG A 28 -5.16 0.80 4.00
CA ARG A 28 -4.63 -0.48 4.51
C ARG A 28 -4.20 -1.43 3.39
N LEU A 29 -5.01 -1.56 2.35
CA LEU A 29 -4.65 -2.41 1.22
C LEU A 29 -3.45 -1.83 0.45
N ALA A 30 -3.42 -0.51 0.24
CA ALA A 30 -2.32 0.17 -0.43
C ALA A 30 -0.97 -0.06 0.30
N VAL A 31 -0.93 0.15 1.62
CA VAL A 31 0.25 -0.09 2.46
C VAL A 31 0.65 -1.56 2.49
N TRP A 32 -0.32 -2.49 2.56
CA TRP A 32 -0.06 -3.92 2.50
C TRP A 32 0.67 -4.32 1.21
N LEU A 33 0.20 -3.81 0.07
CA LEU A 33 0.81 -4.06 -1.24
C LEU A 33 2.19 -3.38 -1.37
N ALA A 34 2.34 -2.16 -0.85
CA ALA A 34 3.64 -1.47 -0.78
C ALA A 34 4.66 -2.25 0.05
N GLY A 35 4.21 -2.96 1.09
CA GLY A 35 5.00 -3.89 1.89
C GLY A 35 5.39 -5.21 1.18
N GLY A 36 5.20 -5.29 -0.15
CA GLY A 36 5.53 -6.45 -0.97
C GLY A 36 4.59 -7.65 -0.82
N LYS A 37 3.47 -7.50 -0.11
CA LYS A 37 2.55 -8.60 0.22
C LYS A 37 1.50 -8.78 -0.88
N SER A 38 0.94 -9.98 -0.99
CA SER A 38 -0.01 -10.30 -2.08
C SER A 38 -1.44 -9.90 -1.77
N LEU A 39 -2.21 -9.60 -2.82
CA LEU A 39 -3.65 -9.31 -2.72
C LEU A 39 -4.43 -10.54 -2.21
N GLN A 40 -4.00 -11.75 -2.57
CA GLN A 40 -4.60 -13.00 -2.10
C GLN A 40 -4.44 -13.15 -0.59
N HIS A 41 -3.25 -12.87 -0.04
CA HIS A 41 -3.03 -12.94 1.40
C HIS A 41 -3.82 -11.85 2.12
N TYR A 42 -3.93 -10.63 1.57
CA TYR A 42 -4.81 -9.62 2.14
C TYR A 42 -6.26 -10.10 2.23
N ALA A 43 -6.78 -10.71 1.16
CA ALA A 43 -8.15 -11.21 1.12
C ALA A 43 -8.39 -12.29 2.19
N ALA A 44 -7.47 -13.26 2.29
CA ALA A 44 -7.51 -14.30 3.31
C ALA A 44 -7.45 -13.72 4.74
N LEU A 45 -6.51 -12.82 5.02
CA LEU A 45 -6.33 -12.17 6.32
C LEU A 45 -7.58 -11.40 6.75
N ARG A 46 -8.26 -10.75 5.80
CA ARG A 46 -9.46 -9.95 6.05
C ARG A 46 -10.75 -10.76 5.97
N ALA A 47 -10.67 -12.08 5.74
CA ALA A 47 -11.82 -12.97 5.53
C ALA A 47 -12.80 -12.44 4.46
N VAL A 48 -12.27 -11.90 3.36
CA VAL A 48 -13.06 -11.42 2.21
C VAL A 48 -12.70 -12.20 0.95
N SER A 49 -13.61 -12.20 -0.03
CA SER A 49 -13.31 -12.78 -1.33
C SER A 49 -12.22 -12.00 -2.07
N LEU A 50 -11.48 -12.68 -2.94
CA LEU A 50 -10.50 -12.02 -3.80
C LEU A 50 -11.16 -10.96 -4.70
N ASN A 51 -12.41 -11.17 -5.11
CA ASN A 51 -13.16 -10.19 -5.89
C ASN A 51 -13.46 -8.91 -5.09
N ALA A 52 -13.82 -9.02 -3.81
CA ALA A 52 -13.99 -7.87 -2.95
C ALA A 52 -12.67 -7.10 -2.75
N ALA A 53 -11.56 -7.81 -2.55
CA ALA A 53 -10.23 -7.17 -2.48
C ALA A 53 -9.86 -6.45 -3.78
N ARG A 54 -10.16 -7.06 -4.95
CA ARG A 54 -9.97 -6.42 -6.26
C ARG A 54 -10.87 -5.20 -6.47
N PHE A 55 -12.10 -5.21 -5.95
CA PHE A 55 -12.99 -4.05 -5.98
C PHE A 55 -12.39 -2.86 -5.22
N VAL A 56 -11.88 -3.09 -4.01
CA VAL A 56 -11.15 -2.06 -3.24
C VAL A 56 -9.92 -1.58 -4.03
N LEU A 57 -9.15 -2.49 -4.63
CA LEU A 57 -7.98 -2.14 -5.42
C LEU A 57 -8.32 -1.24 -6.62
N LYS A 58 -9.45 -1.46 -7.29
CA LYS A 58 -9.94 -0.57 -8.36
C LYS A 58 -10.29 0.82 -7.83
N GLY A 59 -10.87 0.90 -6.62
CA GLY A 59 -11.11 2.17 -5.93
C GLY A 59 -9.82 2.95 -5.68
N ILE A 60 -8.78 2.26 -5.21
CA ILE A 60 -7.44 2.83 -5.03
C ILE A 60 -6.91 3.37 -6.36
N PHE A 61 -6.92 2.56 -7.42
CA PHE A 61 -6.44 2.98 -8.75
C PHE A 61 -7.13 4.26 -9.26
N ARG A 62 -8.45 4.36 -9.09
CA ARG A 62 -9.20 5.56 -9.48
C ARG A 62 -8.78 6.80 -8.67
N LYS A 63 -8.47 6.64 -7.38
CA LYS A 63 -8.13 7.75 -6.48
C LYS A 63 -6.66 8.15 -6.54
N THR A 64 -5.75 7.19 -6.76
CA THR A 64 -4.31 7.46 -6.87
C THR A 64 -3.87 7.75 -8.31
N GLY A 65 -4.68 7.42 -9.31
CA GLY A 65 -4.30 7.49 -10.72
C GLY A 65 -3.39 6.34 -11.19
N ALA A 66 -3.19 5.31 -10.35
CA ALA A 66 -2.42 4.13 -10.75
C ALA A 66 -3.22 3.25 -11.73
N THR A 67 -2.55 2.67 -12.71
CA THR A 67 -3.11 1.75 -13.72
C THR A 67 -2.77 0.29 -13.43
N SER A 68 -1.86 0.03 -12.48
CA SER A 68 -1.45 -1.31 -12.06
C SER A 68 -0.99 -1.34 -10.61
N GLN A 69 -0.97 -2.54 -10.02
CA GLN A 69 -0.44 -2.75 -8.67
C GLN A 69 1.05 -2.37 -8.59
N ALA A 70 1.85 -2.71 -9.61
CA ALA A 70 3.26 -2.36 -9.66
C ALA A 70 3.46 -0.83 -9.68
N GLN A 71 2.65 -0.11 -10.48
CA GLN A 71 2.68 1.35 -10.48
C GLN A 71 2.27 1.94 -9.13
N LEU A 72 1.21 1.41 -8.50
CA LEU A 72 0.79 1.83 -7.16
C LEU A 72 1.93 1.65 -6.15
N VAL A 73 2.58 0.49 -6.13
CA VAL A 73 3.72 0.22 -5.24
C VAL A 73 4.87 1.20 -5.49
N ALA A 74 5.21 1.45 -6.75
CA ALA A 74 6.26 2.40 -7.11
C ALA A 74 5.92 3.86 -6.72
N MET A 75 4.65 4.25 -6.82
CA MET A 75 4.18 5.57 -6.35
C MET A 75 4.33 5.71 -4.84
N LEU A 76 3.89 4.69 -4.09
CA LEU A 76 3.95 4.70 -2.63
C LEU A 76 5.40 4.66 -2.11
N ALA A 77 6.30 3.96 -2.78
CA ALA A 77 7.72 3.90 -2.43
C ALA A 77 8.46 5.25 -2.58
N ARG A 78 7.89 6.20 -3.32
CA ARG A 78 8.45 7.56 -3.48
C ARG A 78 7.92 8.56 -2.46
N LEU A 79 6.95 8.15 -1.65
CA LEU A 79 6.40 9.02 -0.62
C LEU A 79 7.42 9.22 0.52
N PRO A 80 7.42 10.41 1.16
CA PRO A 80 8.19 10.62 2.37
C PRO A 80 7.76 9.57 3.41
N THR A 81 8.70 8.74 3.82
CA THR A 81 8.45 7.83 4.93
C THR A 81 8.88 8.48 6.22
N LEU A 82 8.15 8.19 7.28
CA LEU A 82 8.65 8.53 8.60
C LEU A 82 9.84 7.62 8.87
N GLN A 83 11.02 8.19 8.69
CA GLN A 83 12.18 7.74 9.42
C GLN A 83 11.81 7.98 10.89
N SER A 84 11.69 6.92 11.67
CA SER A 84 11.54 7.03 13.11
C SER A 84 12.61 8.00 13.61
N GLY A 85 12.18 9.12 14.20
CA GLY A 85 13.09 10.06 14.81
C GLY A 85 13.80 9.37 15.95
N GLU A 86 15.05 8.96 15.73
CA GLU A 86 16.02 8.81 16.80
C GLU A 86 16.46 10.22 17.19
N ASN A 87 15.99 10.70 18.35
CA ASN A 87 16.59 11.80 19.10
C ASN A 87 17.10 11.26 20.42
#